data_AF-A0A8K1CTK1-F1
#
_entry.id   AF-A0A8K1CTK1-F1
#
_cell.length_a   1.000
_cell.length_b   1.000
_cell.length_c   1.000
_cell.angle_alpha   90.00
_cell.angle_beta   90.00
_cell.angle_gamma   90.00
#
_symmetry.space_group_name_H-M   'P 1'
#
loop_
_entity.id
_entity.type
_entity.pdbx_description
1 polymer ?
#
loop_
_entity_poly.entity_id
_entity_poly.type
_entity_poly.pdbx_seq_one_letter_code
_entity_poly.pdbx_strand_id
1 'polypeptide(L)'
;MEGDDEVSASVMRFFRVRGKVQNVMFRQTVIRAMIKRGLEGGATNDKADKTLVHMTLVGDNHIVQELVDAIASGKALNDWGAKATEVKEVEETHGKQLAKHQVTTGNVHARNWNPNCTMYL
;
A
#
# COMPACT_ATOMS: atom_id res chain seq x y z
N MET A 1 -30.85 -24.23 0.71
CA MET A 1 -29.46 -23.96 1.15
C MET A 1 -29.01 -22.80 0.29
N GLU A 2 -29.49 -21.61 0.63
CA GLU A 2 -29.07 -20.38 -0.02
C GLU A 2 -27.78 -19.98 0.70
N GLY A 3 -26.66 -19.99 -0.04
CA GLY A 3 -25.42 -19.44 0.46
C GLY A 3 -25.59 -17.94 0.49
N ASP A 4 -25.67 -17.36 1.68
CA ASP A 4 -25.46 -15.94 1.88
C ASP A 4 -24.02 -15.65 1.43
N ASP A 5 -23.86 -15.16 0.21
CA ASP A 5 -22.67 -14.43 -0.19
C ASP A 5 -22.65 -13.16 0.67
N GLU A 6 -21.98 -13.26 1.82
CA GLU A 6 -21.69 -12.11 2.67
C GLU A 6 -20.86 -11.16 1.83
N VAL A 7 -21.50 -10.14 1.26
CA VAL A 7 -20.82 -9.04 0.59
C VAL A 7 -20.02 -8.33 1.67
N SER A 8 -18.77 -8.76 1.85
CA SER A 8 -17.78 -8.09 2.68
C SER A 8 -17.81 -6.61 2.33
N ALA A 9 -18.23 -5.79 3.29
CA ALA A 9 -18.35 -4.36 3.09
C ALA A 9 -16.96 -3.81 2.76
N SER A 10 -16.84 -3.19 1.59
CA SER A 10 -15.61 -2.53 1.17
C SER A 10 -15.27 -1.42 2.17
N VAL A 11 -14.05 -1.43 2.70
CA VAL A 11 -13.55 -0.43 3.64
C VAL A 11 -12.56 0.49 2.95
N MET A 12 -12.39 1.71 3.47
CA MET A 12 -11.30 2.61 3.13
C MET A 12 -10.46 2.86 4.37
N ARG A 13 -9.18 2.49 4.33
CA ARG A 13 -8.27 2.60 5.48
C ARG A 13 -7.02 3.40 5.10
N PHE A 14 -6.56 4.25 6.02
CA PHE A 14 -5.46 5.17 5.82
C PHE A 14 -4.29 4.82 6.72
N PHE A 15 -3.07 4.86 6.19
CA PHE A 15 -1.88 4.41 6.89
C PHE A 15 -0.70 5.37 6.71
N ARG A 16 0.08 5.48 7.77
CA ARG A 16 1.44 6.04 7.78
C ARG A 16 2.42 4.89 7.95
N VAL A 17 3.24 4.66 6.94
CA VAL A 17 4.25 3.59 6.94
C VAL A 17 5.62 4.21 7.09
N ARG A 18 6.34 3.84 8.14
CA ARG A 18 7.72 4.27 8.37
C ARG A 18 8.73 3.17 8.12
N GLY A 19 9.94 3.54 7.69
CA GLY A 19 11.08 2.63 7.56
C GLY A 19 11.98 2.98 6.37
N LYS A 20 12.59 1.96 5.75
CA LYS A 20 13.28 2.11 4.46
C LYS A 20 12.23 2.00 3.36
N VAL A 21 11.52 3.11 3.12
CA VAL A 21 10.32 3.14 2.25
C VAL A 21 10.42 4.16 1.11
N GLN A 22 11.46 5.00 1.08
CA GLN A 22 11.72 5.91 -0.04
C GLN A 22 12.99 5.52 -0.78
N ASN A 23 13.04 5.82 -2.09
CA ASN A 23 14.15 5.48 -2.99
C ASN A 23 14.46 3.96 -3.09
N VAL A 24 13.48 3.11 -2.76
CA VAL A 24 13.60 1.64 -2.77
C VAL A 24 12.39 0.96 -3.40
N MET A 25 11.75 1.61 -4.39
CA MET A 25 10.61 1.05 -5.13
C MET A 25 9.38 0.67 -4.28
N PHE A 26 9.30 1.11 -3.02
CA PHE A 26 8.20 0.79 -2.10
C PHE A 26 6.82 1.10 -2.70
N ARG A 27 6.61 2.33 -3.21
CA ARG A 27 5.33 2.75 -3.80
C ARG A 27 4.88 1.83 -4.93
N GLN A 28 5.79 1.44 -5.83
CA GLN A 28 5.44 0.52 -6.90
C GLN A 28 5.12 -0.88 -6.35
N THR A 29 5.92 -1.34 -5.39
CA THR A 29 5.78 -2.66 -4.76
C THR A 29 4.41 -2.82 -4.11
N VAL A 30 4.03 -1.88 -3.25
CA VAL A 30 2.73 -1.95 -2.55
C VAL A 30 1.56 -1.75 -3.50
N ILE A 31 1.67 -0.87 -4.50
CA ILE A 31 0.57 -0.64 -5.46
C ILE A 31 0.36 -1.86 -6.36
N ARG A 32 1.42 -2.53 -6.80
CA ARG A 32 1.28 -3.78 -7.55
C ARG A 32 0.72 -4.91 -6.68
N ALA A 33 1.09 -4.95 -5.39
CA ALA A 33 0.51 -5.89 -4.43
C ALA A 33 -1.00 -5.66 -4.20
N MET A 34 -1.45 -4.40 -4.21
CA MET A 34 -2.87 -4.04 -4.16
C MET A 34 -3.60 -4.55 -5.41
N ILE A 35 -3.09 -4.28 -6.62
CA ILE A 35 -3.68 -4.76 -7.87
C ILE A 35 -3.81 -6.28 -7.90
N LYS A 36 -2.75 -7.01 -7.49
CA LYS A 36 -2.74 -8.48 -7.42
C LYS A 36 -3.83 -9.06 -6.51
N ARG A 37 -4.28 -8.27 -5.53
CA ARG A 37 -5.30 -8.63 -4.54
C ARG A 37 -6.69 -8.05 -4.85
N GLY A 38 -6.86 -7.37 -5.98
CA GLY A 38 -8.12 -6.71 -6.31
C GLY A 38 -8.44 -5.48 -5.43
N LEU A 39 -7.43 -4.90 -4.77
CA LEU A 39 -7.59 -3.68 -3.98
C LEU A 39 -7.36 -2.44 -4.84
N GLU A 40 -8.12 -1.39 -4.56
CA GLU A 40 -7.79 -0.03 -4.98
C GLU A 40 -6.91 0.64 -3.93
N GLY A 41 -6.05 1.58 -4.35
CA GLY A 41 -5.20 2.25 -3.38
C GLY A 41 -4.18 3.22 -3.95
N GLY A 42 -3.50 3.89 -3.03
CA GLY A 42 -2.55 4.96 -3.32
C GLY A 42 -1.38 4.99 -2.35
N ALA A 43 -0.21 5.42 -2.84
CA ALA A 43 1.01 5.57 -2.06
C ALA A 43 1.76 6.87 -2.42
N THR A 44 2.17 7.63 -1.40
CA THR A 44 2.85 8.93 -1.54
C THR A 44 4.03 9.05 -0.60
N ASN A 45 5.20 9.37 -1.14
CA ASN A 45 6.35 9.71 -0.31
C ASN A 45 6.09 11.03 0.41
N ASP A 46 6.37 11.07 1.71
CA ASP A 46 6.44 12.34 2.41
C ASP A 46 7.67 13.14 1.95
N LYS A 47 7.50 14.43 1.69
CA LYS A 47 8.60 15.28 1.20
C LYS A 47 9.53 15.72 2.33
N ALA A 48 8.98 15.93 3.52
CA ALA A 48 9.69 16.42 4.70
C ALA A 48 10.33 15.27 5.49
N ASP A 49 9.68 14.11 5.54
CA ASP A 49 10.19 12.92 6.22
C ASP A 49 10.56 11.81 5.22
N LYS A 50 11.86 11.59 5.02
CA LYS A 50 12.38 10.56 4.10
C LYS A 50 12.10 9.12 4.53
N THR A 51 11.66 8.93 5.77
CA THR A 51 11.34 7.62 6.32
C THR A 51 9.86 7.31 6.24
N LEU A 52 9.01 8.23 5.75
CA LEU A 52 7.55 8.10 5.78
C LEU A 52 6.94 7.99 4.38
N VAL A 53 5.98 7.08 4.24
CA VAL A 53 5.06 6.97 3.10
C VAL A 53 3.62 6.99 3.63
N HIS A 54 2.77 7.80 2.99
CA HIS A 54 1.32 7.80 3.20
C HIS A 54 0.69 6.78 2.25
N MET A 55 -0.16 5.90 2.77
CA MET A 55 -0.80 4.83 2.03
C MET A 55 -2.31 4.79 2.31
N THR A 56 -3.10 4.49 1.29
CA THR A 56 -4.56 4.34 1.40
C THR A 56 -4.97 3.08 0.64
N LEU A 57 -5.82 2.26 1.24
CA LEU A 57 -6.34 1.02 0.66
C LEU A 57 -7.86 1.03 0.68
N VAL A 58 -8.47 0.53 -0.38
CA VAL A 58 -9.91 0.38 -0.55
C VAL A 58 -10.21 -1.02 -1.04
N GLY A 59 -11.12 -1.71 -0.37
CA GLY A 59 -11.56 -3.06 -0.74
C GLY A 59 -12.00 -3.90 0.44
N ASP A 60 -12.03 -5.21 0.25
CA ASP A 60 -12.35 -6.20 1.29
C ASP A 60 -11.43 -6.03 2.52
N ASN A 61 -12.02 -5.93 3.72
CA ASN A 61 -11.26 -5.65 4.93
C ASN A 61 -10.27 -6.76 5.30
N HIS A 62 -10.59 -8.03 5.04
CA HIS A 62 -9.67 -9.14 5.29
C HIS A 62 -8.45 -9.06 4.36
N ILE A 63 -8.68 -8.75 3.08
CA ILE A 63 -7.59 -8.59 2.11
C ILE A 63 -6.74 -7.35 2.43
N VAL A 64 -7.36 -6.24 2.86
CA VAL A 64 -6.64 -5.05 3.34
C VAL A 64 -5.77 -5.42 4.55
N GLN A 65 -6.32 -6.15 5.52
CA GLN A 65 -5.59 -6.55 6.72
C GLN A 65 -4.43 -7.49 6.39
N GLU A 66 -4.62 -8.49 5.51
CA GLU A 66 -3.55 -9.40 5.06
C GLU A 66 -2.36 -8.61 4.47
N LEU A 67 -2.63 -7.65 3.59
CA LEU A 67 -1.59 -6.84 2.98
C LEU A 67 -0.89 -5.93 4.02
N VAL A 68 -1.64 -5.35 4.94
CA VAL A 68 -1.09 -4.53 6.03
C VAL A 68 -0.16 -5.36 6.93
N ASP A 69 -0.57 -6.58 7.29
CA ASP A 69 0.23 -7.50 8.12
C ASP A 69 1.52 -7.92 7.40
N ALA A 70 1.43 -8.21 6.10
CA ALA A 70 2.60 -8.52 5.28
C ALA A 70 3.60 -7.35 5.24
N ILE A 71 3.12 -6.12 5.10
CA ILE A 71 3.94 -4.90 5.15
C ILE A 71 4.54 -4.71 6.55
N ALA A 72 3.73 -4.91 7.61
CA ALA A 72 4.12 -4.73 9.00
C ALA A 72 5.07 -5.83 9.53
N SER A 73 5.24 -6.94 8.79
CA SER A 73 6.10 -8.07 9.17
C SER A 73 7.58 -7.72 9.38
N GLY A 74 8.02 -6.55 8.92
CA GLY A 74 9.42 -6.08 9.00
C GLY A 74 10.37 -6.75 8.00
N LYS A 75 9.87 -7.70 7.21
CA LYS A 75 10.63 -8.35 6.14
C LYS A 75 10.88 -7.39 4.98
N ALA A 76 11.89 -7.70 4.18
CA ALA A 76 12.06 -7.02 2.90
C ALA A 76 10.84 -7.30 2.01
N LEU A 77 10.33 -6.26 1.36
CA LEU A 77 9.18 -6.31 0.45
C LEU A 77 9.63 -6.42 -1.02
N ASN A 78 10.89 -6.08 -1.29
CA ASN A 78 11.55 -6.22 -2.58
C ASN A 78 13.07 -6.38 -2.40
N ASP A 79 13.76 -6.72 -3.49
CA ASP A 79 15.23 -6.87 -3.57
C ASP A 79 16.01 -5.54 -3.44
N TRP A 80 15.34 -4.39 -3.51
CA TRP A 80 15.94 -3.06 -3.21
C TRP A 80 15.97 -2.75 -1.69
N GLY A 81 15.44 -3.69 -0.89
CA GLY A 81 15.45 -3.63 0.58
C GLY A 81 14.35 -2.75 1.15
N ALA A 82 13.25 -2.52 0.42
CA ALA A 82 12.08 -1.87 0.99
C ALA A 82 11.61 -2.62 2.23
N LYS A 83 11.46 -1.95 3.36
CA LYS A 83 10.97 -2.55 4.61
C LYS A 83 10.26 -1.51 5.47
N ALA A 84 9.14 -1.90 6.07
CA ALA A 84 8.50 -1.11 7.10
C ALA A 84 9.09 -1.47 8.47
N THR A 85 9.22 -0.48 9.33
CA THR A 85 9.52 -0.65 10.77
C THR A 85 8.32 -0.29 11.63
N GLU A 86 7.37 0.47 11.08
CA GLU A 86 6.11 0.82 11.73
C GLU A 86 5.04 0.99 10.64
N VAL A 87 3.86 0.43 10.87
CA VAL A 87 2.66 0.68 10.07
C VAL A 87 1.58 1.16 11.03
N LYS A 88 1.19 2.42 10.91
CA LYS A 88 0.19 3.03 11.77
C LYS A 88 -1.05 3.38 10.97
N GLU A 89 -2.18 2.78 11.32
CA GLU A 89 -3.49 3.23 10.85
C GLU A 89 -3.82 4.60 11.44
N VAL A 90 -4.43 5.46 10.64
CA VAL A 90 -4.82 6.81 11.02
C VAL A 90 -6.23 7.11 10.56
N GLU A 91 -6.92 7.98 11.29
CA GLU A 91 -8.21 8.52 10.90
C GLU A 91 -8.14 9.25 9.55
N GLU A 92 -9.27 9.32 8.83
CA GLU A 92 -9.38 10.00 7.54
C GLU A 92 -8.84 11.44 7.57
N THR A 93 -9.08 12.16 8.66
CA THR A 93 -8.62 13.54 8.89
C THR A 93 -7.10 13.68 8.88
N HIS A 94 -6.38 12.60 9.16
CA HIS A 94 -4.92 12.53 9.16
C HIS A 94 -4.35 11.72 7.99
N GLY A 95 -5.23 11.05 7.23
CA GLY A 95 -4.94 10.25 6.06
C GLY A 95 -4.79 11.08 4.79
N LYS A 96 -4.45 10.40 3.69
CA LYS A 96 -4.38 11.00 2.37
C LYS A 96 -5.45 10.40 1.47
N GLN A 97 -6.29 11.24 0.91
CA GLN A 97 -7.33 10.82 -0.02
C GLN A 97 -6.73 10.16 -1.27
N LEU A 98 -7.38 9.10 -1.77
CA LEU A 98 -6.90 8.28 -2.89
C LEU A 98 -6.46 9.13 -4.10
N ALA A 99 -7.30 10.07 -4.52
CA ALA A 99 -7.05 10.98 -5.64
C ALA A 99 -5.85 11.92 -5.45
N LYS A 100 -5.38 12.10 -4.22
CA LYS A 100 -4.23 12.96 -3.88
C LYS A 100 -2.91 12.19 -3.81
N HIS A 101 -2.91 10.88 -4.09
CA HIS A 101 -1.67 10.10 -4.08
C HIS A 101 -0.83 10.29 -5.34
N GLN A 102 0.49 10.28 -5.16
CA GLN A 102 1.45 10.35 -6.26
C GLN A 102 1.36 9.12 -7.17
N VAL A 103 1.18 7.94 -6.57
CA VAL A 103 1.05 6.67 -7.27
C VAL A 103 -0.24 6.01 -6.80
N THR A 104 -1.06 5.56 -7.73
CA THR A 104 -2.31 4.84 -7.47
C THR A 104 -2.37 3.59 -8.33
N THR A 105 -3.27 2.67 -7.97
CA THR A 105 -3.58 1.50 -8.81
C THR A 105 -3.96 1.90 -10.24
N GLY A 106 -4.66 3.03 -10.40
CA GLY A 106 -5.04 3.57 -11.71
C GLY A 106 -3.92 4.23 -12.53
N ASN A 107 -2.77 4.58 -11.93
CA ASN A 107 -1.70 5.29 -12.67
C ASN A 107 -0.32 4.62 -12.62
N VAL A 108 -0.15 3.53 -11.86
CA VAL A 108 1.17 2.90 -11.68
C VAL A 108 1.79 2.44 -12.99
N HIS A 109 0.99 2.02 -13.96
CA HIS A 109 1.46 1.53 -15.26
C HIS A 109 1.97 2.65 -16.18
N ALA A 110 1.52 3.89 -15.98
CA ALA A 110 1.91 5.03 -16.80
C ALA A 110 3.28 5.63 -16.41
N ARG A 111 3.95 5.07 -15.40
CA ARG A 111 5.22 5.60 -14.89
C ARG A 111 6.40 4.75 -15.35
N ASN A 112 7.52 5.41 -15.63
CA ASN A 112 8.78 4.73 -15.97
C ASN A 112 9.46 4.20 -14.71
N TRP A 113 9.17 2.94 -14.36
CA TRP A 113 9.78 2.25 -13.23
C TRP A 113 11.02 1.48 -13.66
N ASN A 114 11.95 1.27 -12.73
CA ASN A 114 13.05 0.35 -13.00
C ASN A 114 12.48 -1.08 -13.15
N PRO A 115 12.68 -1.76 -14.30
CA PRO A 115 12.17 -3.11 -14.51
C PRO A 115 12.91 -4.16 -13.68
N ASN A 116 14.11 -3.85 -13.17
CA ASN A 116 14.96 -4.75 -12.40
C ASN A 116 14.67 -4.62 -10.89
N CYS A 117 13.42 -4.86 -10.50
CA CYS A 117 12.99 -4.89 -9.10
C CYS A 117 12.09 -6.10 -8.87
N THR A 118 12.56 -7.07 -8.10
CA THR A 118 11.82 -8.26 -7.69
C THR A 118 10.97 -7.96 -6.46
N MET A 119 9.66 -8.22 -6.54
CA MET A 119 8.70 -7.92 -5.47
C MET A 119 8.23 -9.21 -4.79
N TYR A 120 8.08 -9.17 -3.47
CA TYR A 120 7.76 -10.36 -2.66
C TYR A 120 6.32 -10.39 -2.11
N LEU A 121 5.54 -9.34 -2.37
CA LEU A 121 4.14 -9.19 -1.90
C LEU A 121 3.09 -9.81 -2.84
#